data_AF-A0A0E0B1A5-F1
#
_entry.id   AF-A0A0E0B1A5-F1
#
_cell.length_a   1.000
_cell.length_b   1.000
_cell.length_c   1.000
_cell.angle_alpha   90.00
_cell.angle_beta   90.00
_cell.angle_gamma   90.00
#
_symmetry.space_group_name_H-M   'P 1'
#
loop_
_entity.id
_entity.type
_entity.pdbx_description
1 polymer ?
#
loop_
_entity_poly.entity_id
_entity_poly.type
_entity_poly.pdbx_seq_one_letter_code
_entity_poly.pdbx_strand_id
1 'polypeptide(L)'
;MMWLVGSVVDTAIGCLVQSILGSFFTKQMEAWTHEIGLAEDIKKLELEMKAVERVLAAAEGRSIDKPLAQSLGSLRELLYDAEDVMDELDYHRLKHQIEKGEHLLLLRRLSFLVKAAVLLLKKEATRGRAN
;
A
#
# COMPACT_ATOMS: atom_id res chain seq x y z
N MET A 1 10.70 25.35 -34.80
CA MET A 1 9.58 25.33 -33.82
C MET A 1 9.78 24.09 -32.94
N MET A 2 10.52 24.20 -31.82
CA MET A 2 10.86 23.05 -30.95
C MET A 2 11.28 23.54 -29.56
N TRP A 3 10.34 24.11 -28.81
CA TRP A 3 10.59 24.68 -27.48
C TRP A 3 9.55 24.18 -26.44
N LEU A 4 8.88 23.05 -26.71
CA LEU A 4 7.80 22.53 -25.86
C LEU A 4 8.09 21.15 -25.24
N VAL A 5 9.33 20.67 -25.26
CA VAL A 5 9.68 19.40 -24.59
C VAL A 5 10.09 19.62 -23.11
N GLY A 6 10.28 20.88 -22.69
CA GLY A 6 10.74 21.20 -21.35
C GLY A 6 9.70 21.37 -20.26
N SER A 7 8.39 21.40 -20.57
CA SER A 7 7.36 21.51 -19.53
C SER A 7 6.67 20.17 -19.22
N VAL A 8 6.56 19.29 -20.21
CA VAL A 8 5.77 18.06 -20.08
C VAL A 8 6.49 16.99 -19.25
N VAL A 9 7.82 16.92 -19.36
CA VAL A 9 8.63 15.94 -18.61
C VAL A 9 8.66 16.27 -17.11
N ASP A 10 8.83 17.55 -16.75
CA ASP A 10 8.78 18.00 -15.34
C ASP A 10 7.37 17.88 -14.76
N THR A 11 6.33 18.23 -15.53
CA THR A 11 4.94 18.09 -15.07
C THR A 11 4.56 16.63 -14.85
N ALA A 12 4.92 15.73 -15.78
CA ALA A 12 4.57 14.32 -15.67
C ALA A 12 5.28 13.64 -14.48
N ILE A 13 6.56 13.96 -14.26
CA ILE A 13 7.31 13.41 -13.12
C ILE A 13 6.76 13.96 -11.80
N GLY A 14 6.47 15.27 -11.71
CA GLY A 14 5.84 15.86 -10.53
C GLY A 14 4.47 15.25 -10.22
N CYS A 15 3.63 15.03 -11.24
CA CYS A 15 2.34 14.37 -11.09
C CYS A 15 2.48 12.92 -10.60
N LEU A 16 3.47 12.16 -11.07
CA LEU A 16 3.72 10.79 -10.62
C LEU A 16 4.11 10.76 -9.13
N VAL A 17 5.05 11.61 -8.71
CA VAL A 17 5.48 11.71 -7.30
C VAL A 17 4.31 12.07 -6.39
N GLN A 18 3.46 13.03 -6.80
CA GLN A 18 2.28 13.41 -6.03
C GLN A 18 1.22 12.31 -5.98
N SER A 19 1.02 11.60 -7.09
CA SER A 19 0.12 10.45 -7.15
C SER A 19 0.55 9.36 -6.17
N ILE A 20 1.84 9.01 -6.20
CA ILE A 20 2.48 8.07 -5.28
C ILE A 20 2.31 8.50 -3.82
N LEU A 21 2.64 9.76 -3.51
CA LEU A 21 2.54 10.29 -2.15
C LEU A 21 1.11 10.29 -1.63
N GLY A 22 0.14 10.60 -2.49
CA GLY A 22 -1.28 10.67 -2.13
C GLY A 22 -1.99 9.33 -2.06
N SER A 23 -1.62 8.37 -2.91
CA SER A 23 -2.28 7.05 -2.99
C SER A 23 -1.72 6.05 -1.99
N PHE A 24 -0.40 6.07 -1.78
CA PHE A 24 0.30 5.01 -1.05
C PHE A 24 0.44 5.31 0.44
N PHE A 25 0.83 6.53 0.81
CA PHE A 25 1.06 6.93 2.21
C PHE A 25 -0.23 7.33 2.92
N THR A 26 -1.20 6.42 2.89
CA THR A 26 -2.46 6.59 3.59
C THR A 26 -2.36 6.09 5.02
N LYS A 27 -3.20 6.63 5.91
CA LYS A 27 -3.32 6.16 7.31
C LYS A 27 -3.57 4.65 7.44
N GLN A 28 -4.19 4.04 6.42
CA GLN A 28 -4.45 2.60 6.39
C GLN A 28 -3.18 1.81 6.10
N MET A 29 -2.32 2.31 5.20
CA MET A 29 -1.00 1.74 4.94
C MET A 29 -0.13 1.88 6.21
N GLU A 30 -0.06 3.07 6.81
CA GLU A 30 0.69 3.28 8.08
C GLU A 30 0.27 2.34 9.21
N ALA A 31 -1.04 2.11 9.38
CA ALA A 31 -1.55 1.20 10.40
C ALA A 31 -1.16 -0.27 10.12
N TRP A 32 -1.23 -0.69 8.85
CA TRP A 32 -0.85 -2.05 8.45
C TRP A 32 0.66 -2.27 8.57
N THR A 33 1.48 -1.28 8.21
CA THR A 33 2.94 -1.37 8.26
C THR A 33 3.45 -1.37 9.69
N HIS A 34 2.76 -0.68 10.60
CA HIS A 34 2.98 -0.80 12.04
C HIS A 34 2.63 -2.19 12.58
N GLU A 35 1.62 -2.86 12.00
CA GLU A 35 1.23 -4.21 12.41
C GLU A 35 2.25 -5.29 12.00
N ILE A 36 2.89 -5.13 10.85
CA ILE A 36 3.90 -6.07 10.33
C ILE A 36 5.35 -5.66 10.67
N GLY A 37 5.56 -4.54 11.36
CA GLY A 37 6.88 -4.07 11.80
C GLY A 37 7.71 -3.34 10.75
N LEU A 38 7.12 -2.91 9.63
CA LEU A 38 7.78 -2.18 8.54
C LEU A 38 7.54 -0.65 8.57
N ALA A 39 6.97 -0.13 9.65
CA ALA A 39 6.61 1.29 9.75
C ALA A 39 7.79 2.24 9.56
N GLU A 40 8.97 1.91 10.08
CA GLU A 40 10.15 2.78 9.97
C GLU A 40 10.75 2.77 8.56
N ASP A 41 10.78 1.62 7.89
CA ASP A 41 11.25 1.52 6.51
C ASP A 41 10.36 2.32 5.55
N ILE A 42 9.05 2.30 5.78
CA ILE A 42 8.08 3.03 4.94
C ILE A 42 8.09 4.53 5.24
N LYS A 43 8.25 4.95 6.49
CA LYS A 43 8.51 6.36 6.81
C LYS A 43 9.78 6.87 6.14
N LYS A 44 10.85 6.06 6.11
CA LYS A 44 12.09 6.43 5.43
C LYS A 44 11.86 6.60 3.93
N LEU A 45 11.14 5.67 3.30
CA LEU A 45 10.77 5.76 1.89
C LEU A 45 9.93 7.02 1.59
N GLU A 46 8.99 7.38 2.48
CA GLU A 46 8.21 8.62 2.38
C GLU A 46 9.11 9.88 2.38
N LEU A 47 10.11 9.91 3.28
CA LEU A 47 11.05 11.02 3.36
C LEU A 47 11.93 11.15 2.11
N GLU A 48 12.35 10.01 1.55
CA GLU A 48 13.10 9.95 0.29
C GLU A 48 12.26 10.45 -0.89
N MET A 49 10.99 10.03 -1.01
CA MET A 49 10.07 10.53 -2.04
C MET A 49 9.78 12.04 -1.90
N LYS A 50 9.61 12.54 -0.67
CA LYS A 50 9.49 13.99 -0.42
C LYS A 50 10.79 14.75 -0.73
N ALA A 51 11.94 14.11 -0.60
CA ALA A 51 13.21 14.72 -1.02
C ALA A 51 13.28 14.85 -2.55
N VAL A 52 12.82 13.84 -3.28
CA VAL A 52 12.68 13.88 -4.75
C VAL A 52 11.74 15.00 -5.19
N GLU A 53 10.57 15.15 -4.56
CA GLU A 53 9.64 16.25 -4.82
C GLU A 53 10.31 17.63 -4.65
N ARG A 54 11.08 17.81 -3.57
CA ARG A 54 11.83 19.07 -3.31
C ARG A 54 12.92 19.33 -4.37
N VAL A 55 13.61 18.29 -4.82
CA VAL A 55 14.63 18.42 -5.88
C VAL A 55 13.99 18.77 -7.21
N LEU A 56 12.85 18.17 -7.55
CA LEU A 56 12.06 18.50 -8.73
C LEU A 56 11.59 19.97 -8.70
N ALA A 57 11.00 20.42 -7.60
CA ALA A 57 10.56 21.80 -7.44
C ALA A 57 11.72 22.81 -7.52
N ALA A 58 12.93 22.43 -7.11
CA ALA A 58 14.13 23.29 -7.20
C ALA A 58 14.77 23.29 -8.61
N ALA A 59 14.47 22.28 -9.42
CA ALA A 59 14.89 22.17 -10.82
C ALA A 59 13.89 22.84 -11.77
N GLU A 60 12.62 22.95 -11.36
CA GLU A 60 11.54 23.63 -12.07
C GLU A 60 11.91 25.09 -12.35
N GLY A 61 11.98 25.46 -13.64
CA GLY A 61 12.33 26.82 -14.08
C GLY A 61 13.80 27.07 -14.44
N ARG A 62 14.68 26.06 -14.39
CA ARG A 62 16.04 26.14 -14.97
C ARG A 62 16.02 25.75 -16.46
N SER A 63 16.92 26.32 -17.27
CA SER A 63 17.06 25.88 -18.67
C SER A 63 17.46 24.41 -18.69
N ILE A 64 16.72 23.60 -19.45
CA ILE A 64 17.03 22.17 -19.58
C ILE A 64 18.26 22.02 -20.45
N ASP A 65 19.42 22.00 -19.80
CA ASP A 65 20.67 21.60 -20.43
C ASP A 65 20.67 20.08 -20.64
N LYS A 66 21.44 19.61 -21.63
CA LYS A 66 21.54 18.18 -21.98
C LYS A 66 21.81 17.23 -20.77
N PRO A 67 22.64 17.61 -19.76
CA PRO A 67 22.84 16.81 -18.55
C PRO A 67 21.59 16.72 -17.64
N LEU A 68 20.77 17.78 -17.61
CA LEU A 68 19.54 17.81 -16.82
C LEU A 68 18.48 16.89 -17.42
N ALA A 69 18.34 16.90 -18.76
CA ALA A 69 17.43 15.99 -19.47
C ALA A 69 17.77 14.51 -19.21
N GLN A 70 19.06 14.16 -19.17
CA GLN A 70 19.50 12.78 -18.88
C GLN A 70 19.20 12.39 -17.44
N SER A 71 19.41 13.32 -16.48
CA SER A 71 19.12 13.09 -15.07
C SER A 71 17.62 12.92 -14.79
N LEU A 72 16.77 13.71 -15.47
CA LEU A 72 15.31 13.55 -15.42
C LEU A 72 14.84 12.23 -16.02
N GLY A 73 15.49 11.75 -17.08
CA GLY A 73 15.24 10.42 -17.65
C GLY A 73 15.50 9.31 -16.66
N SER A 74 16.66 9.30 -16.00
CA SER A 74 16.98 8.31 -14.97
C SER A 74 16.07 8.41 -13.73
N LEU A 75 15.67 9.62 -13.33
CA LEU A 75 14.70 9.80 -12.25
C LEU A 75 13.35 9.18 -12.60
N ARG A 76 12.89 9.35 -13.85
CA ARG A 76 11.63 8.77 -14.32
C ARG A 76 11.67 7.23 -14.29
N GLU A 77 12.77 6.61 -14.71
CA GLU A 77 12.93 5.15 -14.62
C GLU A 77 12.85 4.65 -13.16
N LEU A 78 13.58 5.31 -12.25
CA LEU A 78 13.55 4.95 -10.83
C LEU A 78 12.16 5.13 -10.19
N LEU A 79 11.39 6.12 -10.64
CA LEU A 79 10.02 6.31 -10.16
C LEU A 79 9.07 5.22 -10.65
N TYR A 80 9.24 4.71 -11.87
CA TYR A 80 8.47 3.56 -12.33
C TYR A 80 8.82 2.29 -11.55
N ASP A 81 10.11 2.03 -11.31
CA ASP A 81 10.52 0.89 -10.48
C ASP A 81 9.95 1.01 -9.05
N ALA A 82 9.88 2.23 -8.50
CA ALA A 82 9.28 2.48 -7.21
C ALA A 82 7.76 2.25 -7.23
N GLU A 83 7.05 2.72 -8.27
CA GLU A 83 5.61 2.49 -8.47
C GLU A 83 5.29 0.99 -8.49
N ASP A 84 6.05 0.20 -9.26
CA ASP A 84 5.89 -1.26 -9.31
C ASP A 84 6.05 -1.92 -7.93
N VAL A 85 7.09 -1.54 -7.17
CA VAL A 85 7.31 -2.07 -5.81
C VAL A 85 6.20 -1.66 -4.84
N MET A 86 5.65 -0.46 -4.99
CA MET A 86 4.53 0.00 -4.17
C MET A 86 3.23 -0.74 -4.50
N ASP A 87 2.97 -1.01 -5.77
CA ASP A 87 1.81 -1.81 -6.20
C ASP A 87 1.90 -3.24 -5.65
N GLU A 88 3.09 -3.85 -5.64
CA GLU A 88 3.31 -5.15 -5.01
C GLU A 88 3.06 -5.11 -3.49
N LEU A 89 3.52 -4.05 -2.81
CA LEU A 89 3.28 -3.91 -1.38
C LEU A 89 1.79 -3.72 -1.06
N ASP A 90 1.07 -2.96 -1.88
CA ASP A 90 -0.38 -2.80 -1.73
C ASP A 90 -1.12 -4.12 -1.95
N TYR A 91 -0.71 -4.91 -2.94
CA TYR A 91 -1.22 -6.26 -3.14
C TYR A 91 -1.05 -7.14 -1.88
N HIS A 92 0.11 -7.10 -1.23
CA HIS A 92 0.35 -7.83 0.02
C HIS A 92 -0.54 -7.35 1.17
N ARG A 93 -0.77 -6.04 1.28
CA ARG A 93 -1.71 -5.48 2.26
C ARG A 93 -3.13 -5.99 2.04
N LEU A 94 -3.63 -5.93 0.80
CA LEU A 94 -4.98 -6.42 0.47
C LEU A 94 -5.11 -7.93 0.73
N LYS A 95 -4.10 -8.71 0.33
CA LYS A 95 -4.08 -10.15 0.57
C LYS A 95 -4.15 -10.49 2.06
N HIS A 96 -3.37 -9.80 2.89
CA HIS A 96 -3.38 -9.99 4.35
C HIS A 96 -4.74 -9.68 4.99
N GLN A 97 -5.45 -8.67 4.49
CA GLN A 97 -6.81 -8.35 4.96
C GLN A 97 -7.82 -9.45 4.59
N ILE A 98 -7.74 -10.00 3.39
CA ILE A 98 -8.61 -11.09 2.93
C ILE A 98 -8.34 -12.36 3.74
N GLU A 99 -7.09 -12.77 3.89
CA GLU A 99 -6.70 -13.97 4.64
C GLU A 99 -7.16 -13.87 6.11
N LYS A 100 -6.97 -12.71 6.75
CA LYS A 100 -7.53 -12.46 8.09
C LYS A 100 -9.05 -12.57 8.13
N GLY A 101 -9.74 -12.04 7.12
CA GLY A 101 -11.19 -12.17 6.97
C GLY A 101 -11.65 -13.63 6.86
N GLU A 102 -10.93 -14.46 6.10
CA GLU A 102 -11.19 -15.89 5.98
C GLU A 102 -10.94 -16.64 7.28
N HIS A 103 -9.85 -16.35 7.98
CA HIS A 103 -9.57 -16.90 9.31
C HIS A 103 -10.67 -16.55 10.32
N LEU A 104 -11.22 -15.33 10.29
CA LEU A 104 -12.35 -14.94 11.12
C LEU A 104 -13.65 -15.69 10.76
N LEU A 105 -13.90 -15.97 9.48
CA LEU A 105 -15.04 -16.80 9.04
C LEU A 105 -14.90 -18.26 9.51
N LEU A 106 -13.69 -18.82 9.43
CA LEU A 106 -13.39 -20.16 9.95
C LEU A 106 -13.58 -20.23 11.47
N LEU A 107 -13.10 -19.25 12.22
CA LEU A 107 -13.31 -19.15 13.67
C LEU A 107 -14.80 -19.01 14.02
N ARG A 108 -15.56 -18.21 13.24
CA ARG A 108 -17.00 -18.04 13.44
C ARG A 108 -17.76 -19.34 13.13
N ARG A 109 -17.39 -20.08 12.08
CA ARG A 109 -17.94 -21.39 11.74
C ARG A 109 -17.61 -22.43 12.80
N LEU A 110 -16.37 -22.46 13.28
CA LEU A 110 -15.94 -23.34 14.36
C LEU A 110 -16.72 -23.04 15.65
N SER A 111 -16.85 -21.77 16.03
CA SER A 111 -17.67 -21.34 17.18
C SER A 111 -19.13 -21.80 17.06
N PHE A 112 -19.71 -21.72 15.87
CA PHE A 112 -21.07 -22.19 15.61
C PHE A 112 -21.19 -23.71 15.74
N LEU A 113 -20.26 -24.47 15.15
CA LEU A 113 -20.24 -25.94 15.23
C LEU A 113 -20.08 -26.43 16.68
N VAL A 114 -19.19 -25.78 17.46
CA VAL A 114 -19.02 -26.09 18.88
C VAL A 114 -20.31 -25.81 19.66
N LYS A 115 -20.98 -24.68 19.42
CA LYS A 115 -22.27 -24.38 20.07
C LYS A 115 -23.36 -25.39 19.69
N ALA A 116 -23.43 -25.79 18.43
CA ALA A 116 -24.39 -26.79 17.96
C ALA A 116 -24.17 -28.16 18.63
N ALA A 117 -22.91 -28.60 18.74
CA ALA A 117 -22.56 -29.84 19.43
C ALA A 117 -22.95 -29.81 20.91
N VAL A 118 -22.69 -28.69 21.60
CA VAL A 118 -23.08 -28.51 23.01
C VAL A 118 -24.61 -28.56 23.17
N LEU A 119 -25.38 -27.96 22.26
CA LEU A 119 -26.84 -28.00 22.30
C LEU A 119 -27.38 -29.42 22.07
N LEU A 120 -26.78 -30.18 21.16
CA LEU A 120 -27.15 -31.59 20.92
C LEU A 120 -26.90 -32.45 22.17
N LEU A 121 -25.72 -32.31 22.80
CA LEU A 121 -25.40 -33.03 24.04
C LEU A 121 -26.37 -32.66 25.18
N LYS A 122 -26.75 -31.39 25.28
CA LYS A 122 -27.71 -30.93 26.29
C LYS A 122 -29.11 -31.48 26.04
N LYS A 123 -29.53 -31.56 24.76
CA LYS A 123 -30.82 -32.14 24.36
C LYS A 123 -30.91 -33.63 24.72
N GLU A 124 -29.86 -34.40 24.44
CA GLU A 124 -29.80 -35.83 24.79
C GLU A 124 -29.79 -36.04 26.31
N ALA A 125 -29.03 -35.23 27.06
CA ALA A 125 -29.00 -35.29 28.53
C ALA A 125 -30.35 -34.98 29.18
N THR A 126 -31.19 -34.13 28.58
CA THR A 126 -32.54 -33.84 29.09
C THR A 126 -33.58 -34.90 28.71
N ARG A 127 -33.34 -35.65 27.63
CA ARG A 127 -34.24 -36.71 27.15
C ARG A 127 -34.17 -37.98 28.00
N GLY A 128 -33.03 -38.25 28.64
CA GLY A 128 -32.85 -39.40 29.56
C GLY A 128 -33.46 -39.24 30.96
N ARG A 129 -34.04 -38.07 31.32
CA ARG A 129 -34.63 -37.81 32.64
C ARG A 129 -36.17 -37.87 32.65
N ALA A 130 -36.78 -38.25 31.53
CA ALA A 130 -38.24 -38.31 31.36
C ALA A 130 -38.81 -39.74 31.29
N ASN A 131 -38.05 -40.76 31.71
CA ASN A 131 -38.52 -42.13 31.88
C ASN A 131 -38.34 -42.58 33.33
#